data_AF-A0AA36JG47-F1
#
_entry.id   AF-A0AA36JG47-F1
#
_cell.length_a   1.000
_cell.length_b   1.000
_cell.length_c   1.000
_cell.angle_alpha   90.00
_cell.angle_beta   90.00
_cell.angle_gamma   90.00
#
_symmetry.space_group_name_H-M   'P 1'
#
loop_
_entity.id
_entity.type
_entity.pdbx_description
1 polymer ?
#
loop_
_entity_poly.entity_id
_entity_poly.type
_entity_poly.pdbx_seq_one_letter_code
_entity_poly.pdbx_strand_id
1 'polypeptide(L)'
;MDASPPSAAQPAQPEAAEAPKPLLCQICKLEMPADAAGRHKVKTFTCRCCLSLQTTLYRNVGQTPVQGMSLEDRATFFQKCKEAPLAGRYTWQTVRSNLLSRLVSQHITEQEHAVEAERLPLSVWLARGWERPAVESCPFEDHDKLGRLYAVPIRKDVFRELHRKAEEKICELEKALREKKNQKRKSAALDSGLDQDDGPAVELDVAVESLATGRPAKEAKSGDKPEAVAKRTQKAVEAEKAKADKKNQVKVDLAAKALSIVTPFCKAVPTVLKQLPCVEKDGTAEADVSEDEAEALRRAESEASAWQKACAELLALREATRGAGVPLADLPFVLADLKVRKAAWGELLKSARRRIKEQRRNKEQAPSSPPAPKGRARRARAARK
;
A
#
# COMPACT_ATOMS: atom_id res chain seq x y z
N MET A 1 78.35 18.58 62.22
CA MET A 1 78.37 18.76 60.76
C MET A 1 77.53 17.66 60.14
N ASP A 2 76.87 17.99 59.03
CA ASP A 2 76.00 17.13 58.20
C ASP A 2 74.58 16.86 58.70
N ALA A 3 73.75 17.91 58.63
CA ALA A 3 72.31 17.78 58.57
C ALA A 3 71.88 17.53 57.11
N SER A 4 71.45 16.30 56.80
CA SER A 4 70.88 15.94 55.49
C SER A 4 69.57 16.69 55.22
N PRO A 5 69.38 17.27 54.03
CA PRO A 5 68.12 17.91 53.67
C PRO A 5 67.03 16.86 53.36
N PRO A 6 65.76 17.13 53.68
CA PRO A 6 64.63 16.24 53.39
C PRO A 6 64.38 16.13 51.88
N SER A 7 64.30 14.88 51.41
CA SER A 7 64.00 14.50 50.03
C SER A 7 62.61 15.01 49.63
N ALA A 8 62.58 15.90 48.63
CA ALA A 8 61.36 16.45 48.07
C ALA A 8 60.58 15.36 47.31
N ALA A 9 59.37 15.07 47.79
CA ALA A 9 58.43 14.18 47.12
C ALA A 9 58.11 14.71 45.71
N GLN A 10 58.40 13.92 44.69
CA GLN A 10 58.08 14.24 43.31
C GLN A 10 56.55 14.21 43.10
N PRO A 11 55.96 15.19 42.40
CA PRO A 11 54.54 15.19 42.08
C PRO A 11 54.23 14.04 41.11
N ALA A 12 53.25 13.21 41.48
CA ALA A 12 52.71 12.13 40.67
C ALA A 12 52.31 12.67 39.29
N GLN A 13 52.93 12.14 38.23
CA GLN A 13 52.53 12.44 36.86
C GLN A 13 51.07 11.99 36.65
N PRO A 14 50.22 12.81 36.03
CA PRO A 14 48.88 12.38 35.65
C PRO A 14 49.01 11.23 34.66
N GLU A 15 48.55 10.04 35.06
CA GLU A 15 48.36 8.90 34.16
C GLU A 15 47.64 9.41 32.91
N ALA A 16 48.31 9.29 31.77
CA ALA A 16 47.76 9.67 30.48
C ALA A 16 46.46 8.90 30.27
N ALA A 17 45.32 9.60 30.39
CA ALA A 17 44.00 9.03 30.19
C ALA A 17 43.95 8.42 28.78
N GLU A 18 43.99 7.09 28.71
CA GLU A 18 43.94 6.32 27.47
C GLU A 18 42.69 6.77 26.70
N ALA A 19 42.89 7.32 25.49
CA ALA A 19 41.79 7.84 24.69
C ALA A 19 40.70 6.77 24.53
N PRO A 20 39.42 7.12 24.73
CA PRO A 20 38.36 6.13 24.80
C PRO A 20 38.22 5.44 23.43
N LYS A 21 38.36 4.11 23.43
CA LYS A 21 38.37 3.29 22.21
C LYS A 21 37.02 3.37 21.48
N PRO A 22 37.00 3.51 20.14
CA PRO A 22 35.76 3.54 19.37
C PRO A 22 34.99 2.22 19.51
N LEU A 23 33.66 2.31 19.49
CA LEU A 23 32.76 1.16 19.64
C LEU A 23 32.33 0.64 18.27
N LEU A 24 32.51 -0.65 18.01
CA LEU A 24 32.03 -1.30 16.78
C LEU A 24 30.63 -1.90 16.98
N CYS A 25 29.66 -1.46 16.17
CA CYS A 25 28.33 -2.06 16.20
C CYS A 25 28.35 -3.49 15.64
N GLN A 26 27.91 -4.48 16.41
CA GLN A 26 27.90 -5.90 15.99
C GLN A 26 27.03 -6.15 14.74
N ILE A 27 26.00 -5.33 14.51
CA ILE A 27 25.02 -5.51 13.42
C ILE A 27 25.46 -4.79 12.16
N CYS A 28 25.54 -3.45 12.18
CA CYS A 28 25.89 -2.67 10.99
C CYS A 28 27.39 -2.52 10.76
N LYS A 29 28.24 -3.01 11.66
CA LYS A 29 29.72 -2.97 11.57
C LYS A 29 30.33 -1.57 11.45
N LEU A 30 29.53 -0.51 11.67
CA LEU A 30 30.02 0.85 11.70
C LEU A 30 30.70 1.15 13.03
N GLU A 31 31.81 1.87 12.95
CA GLU A 31 32.48 2.46 14.10
C GLU A 31 31.65 3.63 14.63
N MET A 32 31.53 3.70 15.95
CA MET A 32 30.77 4.70 16.65
C MET A 32 31.66 5.34 17.72
N PRO A 33 31.44 6.63 18.04
CA PRO A 33 32.09 7.27 19.19
C PRO A 33 31.93 6.46 20.47
N ALA A 34 32.89 6.57 21.39
CA ALA A 34 32.89 5.81 22.64
C ALA A 34 31.71 6.12 23.56
N ASP A 35 31.12 7.31 23.41
CA ASP A 35 29.93 7.81 24.12
C ASP A 35 28.62 7.57 23.34
N ALA A 36 28.66 6.86 22.20
CA ALA A 36 27.49 6.67 21.37
C ALA A 36 26.39 5.88 22.08
N ALA A 37 25.15 6.39 22.00
CA ALA A 37 23.99 5.71 22.57
C ALA A 37 23.74 4.33 21.93
N GLY A 38 23.62 3.29 22.76
CA GLY A 38 23.35 1.94 22.32
C GLY A 38 23.12 0.97 23.48
N ARG A 39 23.04 -0.32 23.14
CA ARG A 39 22.96 -1.41 24.11
C ARG A 39 24.30 -2.13 24.14
N HIS A 40 24.90 -2.17 25.33
CA HIS A 40 26.08 -2.97 25.61
C HIS A 40 25.63 -4.36 26.11
N LYS A 41 26.22 -5.40 25.53
CA LYS A 41 26.31 -6.75 26.09
C LYS A 41 27.78 -7.03 26.39
N VAL A 42 28.06 -7.96 27.30
CA VAL A 42 29.39 -8.25 27.90
C VAL A 42 30.57 -8.06 26.93
N LYS A 43 30.47 -8.52 25.68
CA LYS A 43 31.53 -8.38 24.65
C LYS A 43 31.08 -7.69 23.35
N THR A 44 29.85 -7.19 23.27
CA THR A 44 29.31 -6.65 22.01
C THR A 44 28.49 -5.39 22.21
N PHE A 45 28.61 -4.46 21.27
CA PHE A 45 27.84 -3.22 21.25
C PHE A 45 26.84 -3.24 20.10
N THR A 46 25.62 -2.75 20.35
CA THR A 46 24.61 -2.53 19.31
C THR A 46 24.13 -1.08 19.35
N CYS A 47 24.33 -0.34 18.26
CA CYS A 47 23.94 1.07 18.20
C CYS A 47 22.41 1.26 18.26
N ARG A 48 21.96 2.42 18.73
CA ARG A 48 20.53 2.77 18.84
C ARG A 48 19.77 2.63 17.52
N CYS A 49 20.38 2.98 16.39
CA CYS A 49 19.76 2.82 15.06
C CYS A 49 19.41 1.36 14.76
N CYS A 50 20.37 0.45 14.96
CA CYS A 50 20.16 -0.97 14.72
C CYS A 50 19.13 -1.58 15.68
N LEU A 51 19.09 -1.16 16.94
CA LEU A 51 18.07 -1.59 17.91
C LEU A 51 16.65 -1.17 17.46
N SER A 52 16.50 0.08 17.01
CA SER A 52 15.23 0.58 16.49
C SER A 52 14.79 -0.19 15.25
N LEU A 53 15.70 -0.42 14.29
CA LEU A 53 15.43 -1.19 13.08
C LEU A 53 15.07 -2.65 13.39
N GLN A 54 15.80 -3.32 14.29
CA GLN A 54 15.47 -4.67 14.75
C GLN A 54 14.08 -4.73 15.38
N THR A 55 13.74 -3.73 16.20
CA THR A 55 12.41 -3.64 16.82
C THR A 55 11.32 -3.48 15.77
N THR A 56 11.54 -2.62 14.77
CA THR A 56 10.61 -2.43 13.65
C THR A 56 10.43 -3.71 12.83
N LEU A 57 11.52 -4.40 12.49
CA LEU A 57 11.47 -5.70 11.81
C LEU A 57 10.69 -6.73 12.63
N TYR A 58 11.05 -6.90 13.90
CA TYR A 58 10.40 -7.86 14.79
C TYR A 58 8.90 -7.62 14.92
N ARG A 59 8.47 -6.35 14.97
CA ARG A 59 7.06 -5.99 15.09
C ARG A 59 6.24 -6.29 13.84
N ASN A 60 6.83 -6.26 12.64
CA ASN A 60 6.12 -6.37 11.37
C ASN A 60 6.26 -7.76 10.71
N VAL A 61 7.44 -8.36 10.76
CA VAL A 61 7.76 -9.64 10.08
C VAL A 61 8.35 -10.70 11.00
N GLY A 62 8.61 -10.38 12.28
CA GLY A 62 9.21 -11.31 13.24
C GLY A 62 10.75 -11.39 13.12
N GLN A 63 11.35 -12.46 13.64
CA GLN A 63 12.82 -12.64 13.64
C GLN A 63 13.35 -13.25 12.34
N THR A 64 12.50 -13.89 11.54
CA THR A 64 12.87 -14.86 10.51
C THR A 64 13.58 -14.31 9.27
N PRO A 65 13.21 -13.17 8.67
CA PRO A 65 13.70 -12.84 7.32
C PRO A 65 15.17 -12.44 7.28
N VAL A 66 15.70 -11.89 8.37
CA VAL A 66 17.10 -11.42 8.45
C VAL A 66 18.04 -12.51 8.98
N GLN A 67 17.50 -13.59 9.54
CA GLN A 67 18.30 -14.73 10.03
C GLN A 67 18.85 -15.60 8.89
N GLY A 68 18.17 -15.63 7.74
CA GLY A 68 18.64 -16.36 6.55
C GLY A 68 19.64 -15.59 5.68
N MET A 69 19.98 -14.34 6.03
CA MET A 69 20.95 -13.54 5.29
C MET A 69 22.37 -13.79 5.81
N SER A 70 23.36 -13.64 4.94
CA SER A 70 24.76 -13.62 5.35
C SER A 70 25.01 -12.47 6.34
N LEU A 71 26.07 -12.59 7.14
CA LEU A 71 26.42 -11.54 8.11
C LEU A 71 26.75 -10.20 7.43
N GLU A 72 27.33 -10.26 6.24
CA GLU A 72 27.69 -9.11 5.41
C GLU A 72 26.45 -8.46 4.79
N ASP A 73 25.54 -9.25 4.20
CA ASP A 73 24.28 -8.75 3.66
C ASP A 73 23.44 -8.07 4.73
N ARG A 74 23.40 -8.69 5.91
CA ARG A 74 22.74 -8.11 7.07
C ARG A 74 23.37 -6.77 7.43
N ALA A 75 24.70 -6.69 7.55
CA ALA A 75 25.37 -5.43 7.87
C ALA A 75 25.02 -4.35 6.83
N THR A 76 25.08 -4.70 5.54
CA THR A 76 24.82 -3.78 4.43
C THR A 76 23.35 -3.38 4.32
N PHE A 77 22.41 -4.23 4.75
CA PHE A 77 21.00 -3.89 4.90
C PHE A 77 20.80 -2.83 6.00
N PHE A 78 21.39 -3.02 7.17
CA PHE A 78 21.26 -2.07 8.29
C PHE A 78 21.97 -0.75 8.00
N GLN A 79 23.09 -0.76 7.27
CA GLN A 79 23.76 0.44 6.79
C GLN A 79 22.87 1.24 5.84
N LYS A 80 22.33 0.61 4.79
CA LYS A 80 21.39 1.27 3.85
C LYS A 80 20.15 1.83 4.55
N CYS A 81 19.58 1.09 5.49
CA CYS A 81 18.44 1.59 6.27
C CYS A 81 18.79 2.82 7.12
N LYS A 82 20.05 2.95 7.56
CA LYS A 82 20.53 4.09 8.38
C LYS A 82 20.66 5.37 7.56
N GLU A 83 20.93 5.27 6.26
CA GLU A 83 21.11 6.42 5.35
C GLU A 83 19.79 7.11 4.98
N ALA A 84 18.65 6.40 5.07
CA ALA A 84 17.35 6.90 4.64
C ALA A 84 16.29 7.06 5.77
N PRO A 85 16.58 7.72 6.91
CA PRO A 85 15.57 7.98 7.93
C PRO A 85 14.66 9.14 7.48
N LEU A 86 13.36 8.90 7.39
CA LEU A 86 12.40 9.98 7.17
C LEU A 86 12.11 10.66 8.52
N ALA A 87 12.51 11.92 8.68
CA ALA A 87 12.32 12.71 9.90
C ALA A 87 12.89 12.03 11.18
N GLY A 88 14.04 11.36 11.06
CA GLY A 88 14.72 10.72 12.20
C GLY A 88 14.04 9.44 12.72
N ARG A 89 13.02 8.91 12.02
CA ARG A 89 12.36 7.65 12.34
C ARG A 89 12.43 6.68 11.16
N TYR A 90 12.54 5.39 11.48
CA TYR A 90 12.50 4.32 10.49
C TYR A 90 11.06 3.87 10.29
N THR A 91 10.42 4.34 9.21
CA THR A 91 9.07 3.90 8.84
C THR A 91 9.13 2.46 8.32
N TRP A 92 8.07 1.67 8.57
CA TRP A 92 8.02 0.28 8.08
C TRP A 92 8.17 0.19 6.57
N GLN A 93 7.57 1.14 5.82
CA GLN A 93 7.65 1.17 4.36
C GLN A 93 9.09 1.26 3.84
N THR A 94 9.93 2.12 4.45
CA THR A 94 11.34 2.24 4.06
C THR A 94 12.13 0.98 4.42
N VAL A 95 11.88 0.41 5.61
CA VAL A 95 12.53 -0.84 6.03
C VAL A 95 12.13 -2.01 5.13
N ARG A 96 10.84 -2.11 4.77
CA ARG A 96 10.29 -3.12 3.86
C ARG A 96 10.89 -3.02 2.48
N SER A 97 11.00 -1.80 1.92
CA SER A 97 11.60 -1.56 0.60
C SER A 97 13.08 -2.00 0.56
N ASN A 98 13.86 -1.62 1.58
CA ASN A 98 15.26 -2.05 1.68
C ASN A 98 15.39 -3.56 1.88
N LEU A 99 14.49 -4.18 2.65
CA LEU A 99 14.48 -5.62 2.87
C LEU A 99 14.17 -6.37 1.57
N LEU A 100 13.16 -5.90 0.83
CA LEU A 100 12.78 -6.45 -0.47
C LEU A 100 13.93 -6.33 -1.47
N SER A 101 14.52 -5.15 -1.61
CA SER A 101 15.69 -4.94 -2.48
C SER A 101 16.82 -5.91 -2.15
N ARG A 102 17.09 -6.17 -0.87
CA ARG A 102 18.14 -7.10 -0.44
C ARG A 102 17.82 -8.56 -0.76
N LEU A 103 16.60 -9.01 -0.49
CA LEU A 103 16.17 -10.37 -0.83
C LEU A 103 16.21 -10.60 -2.35
N VAL A 104 15.85 -9.58 -3.15
CA VAL A 104 15.96 -9.66 -4.61
C VAL A 104 17.42 -9.74 -5.04
N SER A 105 18.30 -8.89 -4.51
CA SER A 105 19.74 -8.98 -4.80
C SER A 105 20.32 -10.34 -4.43
N GLN A 106 19.95 -10.89 -3.27
CA GLN A 106 20.36 -12.21 -2.84
C GLN A 106 19.89 -13.30 -3.82
N HIS A 107 18.63 -13.25 -4.26
CA HIS A 107 18.14 -14.19 -5.24
C HIS A 107 18.80 -14.05 -6.61
N ILE A 108 19.16 -12.83 -7.01
CA ILE A 108 19.94 -12.60 -8.23
C ILE A 108 21.31 -13.26 -8.10
N THR A 109 22.04 -13.04 -7.00
CA THR A 109 23.36 -13.65 -6.80
C THR A 109 23.27 -15.17 -6.68
N GLU A 110 22.23 -15.71 -6.03
CA GLU A 110 21.97 -17.16 -5.99
C GLU A 110 21.68 -17.73 -7.39
N GLN A 111 20.94 -16.99 -8.23
CA GLN A 111 20.63 -17.39 -9.60
C GLN A 111 21.75 -17.11 -10.60
N GLU A 112 22.69 -16.21 -10.33
CA GLU A 112 23.88 -16.03 -11.18
C GLU A 112 24.70 -17.32 -11.30
N HIS A 113 24.55 -18.23 -10.34
CA HIS A 113 25.14 -19.57 -10.39
C HIS A 113 24.29 -20.59 -11.18
N ALA A 114 23.03 -20.27 -11.49
CA ALA A 114 22.12 -21.09 -12.29
C ALA A 114 22.09 -20.60 -13.75
N VAL A 115 23.18 -20.84 -14.48
CA VAL A 115 23.26 -20.54 -15.90
C VAL A 115 22.55 -21.63 -16.69
N GLU A 116 21.37 -21.33 -17.24
CA GLU A 116 20.73 -22.20 -18.22
C GLU A 116 21.40 -22.01 -19.59
N ALA A 117 21.95 -23.09 -20.13
CA ALA A 117 22.44 -23.11 -21.50
C ALA A 117 21.30 -23.59 -22.42
N GLU A 118 20.79 -22.70 -23.28
CA GLU A 118 19.83 -23.07 -24.32
C GLU A 118 20.62 -23.67 -25.50
N ARG A 119 20.17 -24.79 -26.06
CA ARG A 119 20.82 -25.44 -27.22
C ARG A 119 20.07 -25.07 -28.49
N LEU A 120 20.64 -24.19 -29.32
CA LEU A 120 20.02 -23.73 -30.56
C LEU A 120 21.00 -23.77 -31.73
N PRO A 121 20.52 -23.87 -32.99
CA PRO A 121 21.38 -23.76 -34.16
C PRO A 121 22.07 -22.40 -34.24
N LEU A 122 23.27 -22.36 -34.84
CA LEU A 122 24.07 -21.12 -35.00
C LEU A 122 23.25 -19.97 -35.64
N SER A 123 22.45 -20.27 -36.66
CA SER A 123 21.63 -19.27 -37.35
C SER A 123 20.65 -18.55 -36.41
N VAL A 124 20.10 -19.25 -35.41
CA VAL A 124 19.17 -18.67 -34.42
C VAL A 124 19.91 -17.73 -33.48
N TRP A 125 21.14 -18.06 -33.08
CA TRP A 125 21.96 -17.19 -32.24
C TRP A 125 22.38 -15.90 -32.95
N LEU A 126 22.80 -16.01 -34.21
CA LEU A 126 23.14 -14.85 -35.03
C LEU A 126 21.93 -13.93 -35.23
N ALA A 127 20.73 -14.50 -35.45
CA ALA A 127 19.49 -13.73 -35.56
C ALA A 127 19.10 -13.02 -34.24
N ARG A 128 19.47 -13.60 -33.09
CA ARG A 128 19.34 -12.97 -31.77
C ARG A 128 20.41 -11.90 -31.48
N GLY A 129 21.34 -11.66 -32.41
CA GLY A 129 22.36 -10.62 -32.32
C GLY A 129 23.67 -11.04 -31.64
N TRP A 130 23.89 -12.35 -31.46
CA TRP A 130 25.16 -12.85 -30.90
C TRP A 130 26.26 -12.88 -31.96
N GLU A 131 27.50 -12.61 -31.54
CA GLU A 131 28.66 -12.70 -32.42
C GLU A 131 29.01 -14.17 -32.71
N ARG A 132 29.21 -14.49 -34.00
CA ARG A 132 29.60 -15.83 -34.46
C ARG A 132 30.77 -16.45 -33.67
N PRO A 133 31.92 -15.78 -33.50
CA PRO A 133 33.06 -16.37 -32.79
C PRO A 133 32.75 -16.70 -31.32
N ALA A 134 31.90 -15.90 -30.66
CA ALA A 134 31.49 -16.17 -29.28
C ALA A 134 30.62 -17.43 -29.19
N VAL A 135 29.68 -17.62 -30.12
CA VAL A 135 28.80 -18.79 -30.14
C VAL A 135 29.56 -20.07 -30.49
N GLU A 136 30.46 -20.02 -31.48
CA GLU A 136 31.27 -21.16 -31.92
C GLU A 136 32.27 -21.63 -30.84
N SER A 137 32.63 -20.76 -29.89
CA SER A 137 33.48 -21.12 -28.74
C SER A 137 32.75 -21.90 -27.64
N CYS A 138 31.41 -21.94 -27.68
CA CYS A 138 30.59 -22.64 -26.69
C CYS A 138 30.50 -24.15 -26.98
N PRO A 139 30.21 -24.99 -25.96
CA PRO A 139 29.95 -26.42 -26.17
C PRO A 139 28.83 -26.65 -27.18
N PHE A 140 28.96 -27.67 -28.03
CA PHE A 140 27.94 -28.02 -29.02
C PHE A 140 27.57 -29.50 -28.98
N GLU A 141 26.38 -29.80 -29.50
CA GLU A 141 25.83 -31.15 -29.64
C GLU A 141 25.28 -31.31 -31.06
N ASP A 142 25.61 -32.42 -31.73
CA ASP A 142 25.10 -32.74 -33.06
C ASP A 142 23.71 -33.37 -32.95
N HIS A 143 22.72 -32.80 -33.64
CA HIS A 143 21.35 -33.30 -33.67
C HIS A 143 20.93 -33.70 -35.09
N ASP A 144 20.45 -34.93 -35.29
CA ASP A 144 20.19 -35.54 -36.61
C ASP A 144 19.39 -34.67 -37.58
N LYS A 145 18.39 -33.93 -37.08
CA LYS A 145 17.51 -33.11 -37.93
C LYS A 145 17.91 -31.64 -38.06
N LEU A 146 18.67 -31.11 -37.10
CA LEU A 146 18.90 -29.66 -36.96
C LEU A 146 20.38 -29.29 -37.09
N GLY A 147 21.27 -30.28 -37.18
CA GLY A 147 22.72 -30.08 -37.22
C GLY A 147 23.29 -29.72 -35.86
N ARG A 148 24.39 -28.96 -35.85
CA ARG A 148 25.08 -28.52 -34.63
C ARG A 148 24.26 -27.50 -33.85
N LEU A 149 23.95 -27.86 -32.61
CA LEU A 149 23.31 -26.99 -31.63
C LEU A 149 24.36 -26.47 -30.65
N TYR A 150 24.48 -25.15 -30.52
CA TYR A 150 25.43 -24.52 -29.61
C TYR A 150 24.72 -24.16 -28.30
N ALA A 151 25.36 -24.51 -27.18
CA ALA A 151 24.87 -24.30 -25.83
C ALA A 151 25.36 -22.95 -25.29
N VAL A 152 24.68 -21.86 -25.66
CA VAL A 152 25.07 -20.51 -25.22
C VAL A 152 24.47 -20.24 -23.83
N PRO A 153 25.29 -19.84 -22.84
CA PRO A 153 24.80 -19.49 -21.52
C PRO A 153 23.98 -18.19 -21.59
N ILE A 154 22.67 -18.28 -21.36
CA ILE A 154 21.81 -17.08 -21.27
C ILE A 154 21.49 -16.80 -19.82
N ARG A 155 21.78 -15.57 -19.38
CA ARG A 155 21.16 -15.01 -18.17
C ARG A 155 19.77 -14.53 -18.52
N LYS A 156 18.74 -15.28 -18.14
CA LYS A 156 17.36 -14.77 -18.21
C LYS A 156 17.19 -13.78 -17.06
N ASP A 157 16.99 -12.51 -17.36
CA ASP A 157 16.71 -11.51 -16.34
C ASP A 157 15.30 -11.72 -15.77
N VAL A 158 15.21 -12.59 -14.76
CA VAL A 158 13.94 -12.91 -14.10
C VAL A 158 13.60 -11.91 -12.98
N PHE A 159 14.13 -10.68 -13.05
CA PHE A 159 14.01 -9.68 -11.99
C PHE A 159 12.56 -9.52 -11.49
N ARG A 160 11.60 -9.47 -12.42
CA ARG A 160 10.18 -9.31 -12.08
C ARG A 160 9.64 -10.48 -11.25
N GLU A 161 10.02 -11.71 -11.58
CA GLU A 161 9.56 -12.88 -10.82
C GLU A 161 10.29 -13.00 -9.50
N LEU A 162 11.59 -12.71 -9.44
CA LEU A 162 12.35 -12.66 -8.19
C LEU A 162 11.80 -11.61 -7.24
N HIS A 163 11.48 -10.43 -7.76
CA HIS A 163 10.83 -9.37 -7.01
C HIS A 163 9.47 -9.82 -6.48
N ARG A 164 8.63 -10.44 -7.32
CA ARG A 164 7.33 -10.98 -6.90
C ARG A 164 7.50 -12.03 -5.80
N LYS A 165 8.40 -12.99 -5.96
CA LYS A 165 8.68 -14.05 -4.96
C LYS A 165 9.15 -13.46 -3.63
N ALA A 166 10.08 -12.49 -3.66
CA ALA A 166 10.57 -11.83 -2.46
C ALA A 166 9.46 -11.02 -1.77
N GLU A 167 8.58 -10.37 -2.54
CA GLU A 167 7.43 -9.64 -2.02
C GLU A 167 6.37 -10.57 -1.41
N GLU A 168 6.04 -11.67 -2.08
CA GLU A 168 5.13 -12.71 -1.58
C GLU A 168 5.62 -13.25 -0.23
N LYS A 169 6.92 -13.57 -0.13
CA LYS A 169 7.55 -14.04 1.12
C LYS A 169 7.43 -13.03 2.26
N ILE A 170 7.65 -11.74 2.00
CA ILE A 170 7.47 -10.69 3.02
C ILE A 170 6.00 -10.61 3.44
N CYS A 171 5.07 -10.60 2.48
CA CYS A 171 3.64 -10.55 2.75
C CYS A 171 3.14 -11.75 3.58
N GLU A 172 3.64 -12.95 3.30
CA GLU A 172 3.34 -14.15 4.10
C GLU A 172 3.82 -14.02 5.55
N LEU A 173 5.04 -13.52 5.76
CA LEU A 173 5.58 -13.28 7.09
C LEU A 173 4.76 -12.22 7.86
N GLU A 174 4.36 -11.14 7.18
CA GLU A 174 3.49 -10.11 7.75
C GLU A 174 2.12 -10.68 8.18
N LYS A 175 1.49 -11.47 7.30
CA LYS A 175 0.20 -12.14 7.58
C LYS A 175 0.32 -13.11 8.76
N ALA A 176 1.31 -14.00 8.73
CA ALA A 176 1.53 -14.98 9.80
C ALA A 176 1.76 -14.30 11.16
N LEU A 177 2.45 -13.17 11.20
CA LEU A 177 2.64 -12.42 12.45
C LEU A 177 1.35 -11.74 12.93
N ARG A 178 0.55 -11.19 12.01
CA ARG A 178 -0.78 -10.62 12.34
C ARG A 178 -1.71 -11.69 12.89
N GLU A 179 -1.78 -12.85 12.25
CA GLU A 179 -2.58 -13.99 12.71
C GLU A 179 -2.14 -14.44 14.12
N LYS A 180 -0.84 -14.58 14.37
CA LYS A 180 -0.30 -14.90 15.71
C LYS A 180 -0.71 -13.87 16.77
N LYS A 181 -0.68 -12.57 16.43
CA LYS A 181 -1.12 -11.51 17.35
C LYS A 181 -2.62 -11.60 17.64
N ASN A 182 -3.43 -11.87 16.62
CA ASN A 182 -4.87 -12.02 16.76
C ASN A 182 -5.24 -13.26 17.60
N GLN A 183 -4.57 -14.39 17.38
CA GLN A 183 -4.71 -15.59 18.20
C GLN A 183 -4.32 -15.36 19.67
N LYS A 184 -3.22 -14.63 19.92
CA LYS A 184 -2.81 -14.27 21.28
C LYS A 184 -3.83 -13.36 21.97
N ARG A 185 -4.44 -12.42 21.25
CA ARG A 185 -5.52 -11.56 21.79
C ARG A 185 -6.77 -12.37 22.11
N LYS A 186 -7.16 -13.30 21.23
CA LYS A 186 -8.33 -14.17 21.44
C LYS A 186 -8.15 -15.08 22.65
N SER A 187 -6.97 -15.70 22.79
CA SER A 187 -6.65 -16.56 23.95
C SER A 187 -6.55 -15.77 25.26
N ALA A 188 -5.99 -14.57 25.25
CA ALA A 188 -5.97 -13.71 26.44
C ALA A 188 -7.38 -13.23 26.84
N ALA A 189 -8.27 -12.97 25.87
CA ALA A 189 -9.66 -12.61 26.15
C ALA A 189 -10.43 -13.76 26.81
N LEU A 190 -10.28 -15.00 26.29
CA LEU A 190 -10.86 -16.21 26.87
C LEU A 190 -10.40 -16.48 28.32
N ASP A 191 -9.13 -16.21 28.63
CA ASP A 191 -8.59 -16.40 29.99
C ASP A 191 -9.04 -15.30 30.97
N SER A 192 -9.42 -14.13 30.46
CA SER A 192 -9.85 -13.00 31.30
C SER A 192 -11.31 -13.04 31.76
N GLY A 193 -12.10 -14.04 31.33
CA GLY A 193 -13.48 -14.26 31.80
C GLY A 193 -14.45 -13.09 31.61
N LEU A 194 -14.10 -12.12 30.76
CA LEU A 194 -14.95 -10.97 30.42
C LEU A 194 -15.70 -11.30 29.14
N ASP A 195 -16.91 -11.86 29.29
CA ASP A 195 -17.91 -11.94 28.24
C ASP A 195 -18.22 -10.52 27.73
N GLN A 196 -17.67 -10.18 26.56
CA GLN A 196 -17.99 -8.96 25.84
C GLN A 196 -18.40 -9.28 24.40
N ASP A 197 -19.72 -9.28 24.25
CA ASP A 197 -20.56 -9.01 23.08
C ASP A 197 -19.84 -8.69 21.76
N ASP A 198 -20.13 -9.51 20.74
CA ASP A 198 -19.60 -9.51 19.38
C ASP A 198 -19.85 -8.20 18.62
N GLY A 199 -18.95 -7.23 18.76
CA GLY A 199 -18.79 -6.11 17.84
C GLY A 199 -17.74 -6.41 16.77
N PRO A 200 -17.98 -6.11 15.47
CA PRO A 200 -17.03 -6.39 14.40
C PRO A 200 -15.70 -5.66 14.65
N ALA A 201 -14.61 -6.43 14.62
CA ALA A 201 -13.25 -6.00 14.89
C ALA A 201 -12.80 -4.90 13.91
N VAL A 202 -13.03 -3.65 14.30
CA VAL A 202 -12.41 -2.49 13.64
C VAL A 202 -10.90 -2.57 13.94
N GLU A 203 -10.09 -2.80 12.90
CA GLU A 203 -8.64 -2.69 12.93
C GLU A 203 -8.21 -1.28 13.36
N LEU A 204 -8.23 -1.00 14.66
CA LEU A 204 -7.59 0.16 15.25
C LEU A 204 -6.11 -0.16 15.43
N ASP A 205 -5.28 0.50 14.63
CA ASP A 205 -3.84 0.63 14.82
C ASP A 205 -3.59 1.48 16.09
N VAL A 206 -3.79 0.85 17.25
CA VAL A 206 -3.57 1.48 18.56
C VAL A 206 -2.07 1.64 18.74
N ALA A 207 -1.61 2.88 18.60
CA ALA A 207 -0.38 3.32 19.25
C ALA A 207 -0.54 3.02 20.75
N VAL A 208 0.06 1.91 21.20
CA VAL A 208 0.14 1.55 22.62
C VAL A 208 1.04 2.59 23.28
N GLU A 209 0.43 3.64 23.83
CA GLU A 209 1.04 4.39 24.92
C GLU A 209 1.27 3.39 26.07
N SER A 210 2.52 3.32 26.49
CA SER A 210 2.99 2.41 27.52
C SER A 210 2.16 2.54 28.79
N LEU A 211 1.43 1.48 29.11
CA LEU A 211 0.94 1.19 30.45
C LEU A 211 2.13 1.13 31.41
N ALA A 212 2.36 2.22 32.13
CA ALA A 212 3.10 2.21 33.38
C ALA A 212 2.16 1.70 34.46
N THR A 213 2.07 0.38 34.59
CA THR A 213 1.40 -0.28 35.71
C THR A 213 2.28 -0.26 36.95
N GLY A 214 1.72 0.23 38.05
CA GLY A 214 1.87 -0.39 39.36
C GLY A 214 3.05 0.05 40.22
N ARG A 215 2.88 1.16 40.94
CA ARG A 215 3.42 1.28 42.30
C ARG A 215 2.29 1.74 43.23
N PRO A 216 1.93 1.00 44.29
CA PRO A 216 0.92 1.44 45.23
C PRO A 216 1.50 2.60 46.06
N ALA A 217 0.94 3.79 45.91
CA ALA A 217 1.30 4.96 46.68
C ALA A 217 0.67 4.85 48.07
N LYS A 218 1.54 4.88 49.09
CA LYS A 218 1.21 5.17 50.48
C LYS A 218 0.32 6.41 50.57
N GLU A 219 -0.72 6.30 51.39
CA GLU A 219 -1.58 7.40 51.83
C GLU A 219 -0.72 8.57 52.33
N ALA A 220 -0.69 9.66 51.55
CA ALA A 220 -0.12 10.93 51.96
C ALA A 220 -1.21 11.99 51.85
N LYS A 221 -1.67 12.39 53.04
CA LYS A 221 -2.44 13.58 53.42
C LYS A 221 -2.66 14.64 52.33
N SER A 222 -3.91 14.72 51.90
CA SER A 222 -4.74 15.91 51.73
C SER A 222 -4.03 17.27 51.75
N GLY A 223 -3.90 17.87 50.57
CA GLY A 223 -3.55 19.29 50.41
C GLY A 223 -3.26 19.68 48.96
N ASP A 224 -3.87 19.03 47.96
CA ASP A 224 -3.58 19.32 46.56
C ASP A 224 -4.54 20.36 45.98
N LYS A 225 -3.92 21.39 45.39
CA LYS A 225 -4.54 22.62 44.90
C LYS A 225 -5.56 22.34 43.78
N PRO A 226 -6.68 23.09 43.70
CA PRO A 226 -7.73 22.94 42.67
C PRO A 226 -7.21 23.02 41.21
N GLU A 227 -6.03 23.60 41.01
CA GLU A 227 -5.38 23.77 39.70
C GLU A 227 -4.93 22.45 39.06
N ALA A 228 -4.51 21.45 39.85
CA ALA A 228 -4.03 20.17 39.32
C ALA A 228 -5.17 19.30 38.76
N VAL A 229 -6.37 19.40 39.35
CA VAL A 229 -7.56 18.70 38.88
C VAL A 229 -8.06 19.31 37.56
N ALA A 230 -8.08 20.65 37.46
CA ALA A 230 -8.46 21.35 36.23
C ALA A 230 -7.53 21.03 35.04
N LYS A 231 -6.22 20.90 35.28
CA LYS A 231 -5.27 20.52 34.22
C LYS A 231 -5.46 19.09 33.73
N ARG A 232 -5.84 18.15 34.62
CA ARG A 232 -6.12 16.75 34.24
C ARG A 232 -7.41 16.63 33.43
N THR A 233 -8.46 17.37 33.79
CA THR A 233 -9.72 17.34 33.04
C THR A 233 -9.56 17.94 31.64
N GLN A 234 -8.83 19.04 31.49
CA GLN A 234 -8.52 19.62 30.17
C GLN A 234 -7.78 18.64 29.25
N LYS A 235 -6.73 17.98 29.77
CA LYS A 235 -5.97 16.99 28.99
C LYS A 235 -6.84 15.79 28.53
N ALA A 236 -7.78 15.35 29.38
CA ALA A 236 -8.71 14.28 29.01
C ALA A 236 -9.67 14.71 27.88
N VAL A 237 -10.21 15.93 27.95
CA VAL A 237 -11.07 16.50 26.90
C VAL A 237 -10.29 16.64 25.58
N GLU A 238 -9.06 17.14 25.61
CA GLU A 238 -8.20 17.23 24.42
C GLU A 238 -7.90 15.85 23.81
N ALA A 239 -7.64 14.85 24.65
CA ALA A 239 -7.39 13.48 24.19
C ALA A 239 -8.63 12.88 23.51
N GLU A 240 -9.83 13.11 24.04
CA GLU A 240 -11.08 12.65 23.43
C GLU A 240 -11.37 13.39 22.12
N LYS A 241 -11.14 14.71 22.05
CA LYS A 241 -11.22 15.48 20.80
C LYS A 241 -10.27 14.92 19.74
N ALA A 242 -9.02 14.62 20.10
CA ALA A 242 -8.04 14.04 19.20
C ALA A 242 -8.43 12.64 18.71
N LYS A 243 -9.08 11.82 19.56
CA LYS A 243 -9.65 10.52 19.14
C LYS A 243 -10.82 10.70 18.17
N ALA A 244 -11.72 11.64 18.45
CA ALA A 244 -12.83 11.97 17.55
C ALA A 244 -12.33 12.47 16.19
N ASP A 245 -11.30 13.33 16.17
CA ASP A 245 -10.69 13.83 14.94
C ASP A 245 -10.07 12.73 14.09
N LYS A 246 -9.40 11.74 14.72
CA LYS A 246 -8.87 10.57 14.00
C LYS A 246 -9.98 9.74 13.37
N LYS A 247 -11.09 9.49 14.09
CA LYS A 247 -12.26 8.77 13.55
C LYS A 247 -12.90 9.55 12.39
N ASN A 248 -13.05 10.86 12.55
CA ASN A 248 -13.56 11.76 11.52
C ASN A 248 -12.67 11.76 10.27
N GLN A 249 -11.34 11.71 10.43
CA GLN A 249 -10.42 11.64 9.30
C GLN A 249 -10.65 10.41 8.43
N VAL A 250 -10.88 9.24 9.03
CA VAL A 250 -11.20 8.01 8.28
C VAL A 250 -12.47 8.17 7.45
N LYS A 251 -13.51 8.83 8.01
CA LYS A 251 -14.77 9.11 7.28
C LYS A 251 -14.56 10.10 6.13
N VAL A 252 -13.74 11.12 6.33
CA VAL A 252 -13.37 12.13 5.32
C VAL A 252 -12.60 11.48 4.17
N ASP A 253 -11.63 10.63 4.47
CA ASP A 253 -10.84 9.91 3.46
C ASP A 253 -11.75 8.96 2.65
N LEU A 254 -12.70 8.29 3.31
CA LEU A 254 -13.70 7.46 2.65
C LEU A 254 -14.63 8.29 1.73
N ALA A 255 -15.13 9.44 2.21
CA ALA A 255 -15.97 10.34 1.43
C ALA A 255 -15.25 10.89 0.19
N ALA A 256 -14.00 11.33 0.34
CA ALA A 256 -13.19 11.83 -0.77
C ALA A 256 -12.94 10.74 -1.82
N LYS A 257 -12.64 9.51 -1.38
CA LYS A 257 -12.49 8.37 -2.27
C LYS A 257 -13.80 8.02 -2.99
N ALA A 258 -14.92 8.07 -2.28
CA ALA A 258 -16.25 7.84 -2.86
C ALA A 258 -16.59 8.89 -3.93
N LEU A 259 -16.35 10.17 -3.68
CA LEU A 259 -16.56 11.23 -4.68
C LEU A 259 -15.77 11.00 -5.96
N SER A 260 -14.51 10.52 -5.86
CA SER A 260 -13.69 10.21 -7.05
C SER A 260 -14.28 9.11 -7.94
N ILE A 261 -15.08 8.21 -7.35
CA ILE A 261 -15.71 7.08 -8.04
C ILE A 261 -17.11 7.43 -8.53
N VAL A 262 -17.90 8.12 -7.72
CA VAL A 262 -19.32 8.42 -7.97
C VAL A 262 -19.48 9.58 -8.98
N THR A 263 -18.64 10.62 -8.89
CA THR A 263 -18.79 11.82 -9.74
C THR A 263 -18.71 11.53 -11.24
N PRO A 264 -17.78 10.71 -11.76
CA PRO A 264 -17.76 10.36 -13.18
C PRO A 264 -19.02 9.62 -13.63
N PHE A 265 -19.60 8.78 -12.76
CA PHE A 265 -20.83 8.06 -13.06
C PHE A 265 -22.03 9.01 -13.15
N CYS A 266 -22.23 9.88 -12.15
CA CYS A 266 -23.29 10.89 -12.16
C CYS A 266 -23.23 11.83 -13.38
N LYS A 267 -22.02 12.10 -13.91
CA LYS A 267 -21.87 12.89 -15.14
C LYS A 267 -22.19 12.10 -16.41
N ALA A 268 -21.88 10.80 -16.44
CA ALA A 268 -22.04 9.97 -17.62
C ALA A 268 -23.49 9.50 -17.85
N VAL A 269 -24.23 9.20 -16.77
CA VAL A 269 -25.60 8.64 -16.87
C VAL A 269 -26.57 9.56 -17.61
N PRO A 270 -26.68 10.87 -17.32
CA PRO A 270 -27.57 11.77 -18.05
C PRO A 270 -27.31 11.78 -19.56
N THR A 271 -26.04 11.70 -19.98
CA THR A 271 -25.66 11.66 -21.40
C THR A 271 -26.11 10.36 -22.06
N VAL A 272 -25.95 9.22 -21.36
CA VAL A 272 -26.39 7.91 -21.85
C VAL A 272 -27.92 7.84 -21.91
N LEU A 273 -28.62 8.30 -20.87
CA LEU A 273 -30.09 8.35 -20.83
C LEU A 273 -30.68 9.20 -21.95
N LYS A 274 -30.05 10.33 -22.32
CA LYS A 274 -30.47 11.16 -23.47
C LYS A 274 -30.24 10.49 -24.83
N GLN A 275 -29.30 9.55 -24.92
CA GLN A 275 -28.96 8.85 -26.16
C GLN A 275 -29.75 7.56 -26.33
N LEU A 276 -30.30 7.00 -25.25
CA LEU A 276 -31.26 5.93 -25.34
C LEU A 276 -32.54 6.48 -26.00
N PRO A 277 -33.01 5.88 -27.10
CA PRO A 277 -34.24 6.33 -27.73
C PRO A 277 -35.36 6.23 -26.70
N CYS A 278 -36.08 7.33 -26.49
CA CYS A 278 -37.38 7.26 -25.86
C CYS A 278 -38.20 6.29 -26.70
N VAL A 279 -38.72 5.22 -26.08
CA VAL A 279 -39.70 4.33 -26.69
C VAL A 279 -40.96 5.18 -26.90
N GLU A 280 -41.00 5.94 -27.98
CA GLU A 280 -42.21 6.65 -28.38
C GLU A 280 -43.21 5.60 -28.86
N LYS A 281 -44.42 5.72 -28.29
CA LYS A 281 -45.50 4.74 -28.23
C LYS A 281 -46.20 4.49 -29.57
N ASP A 282 -45.46 4.31 -30.64
CA ASP A 282 -46.02 3.99 -31.95
C ASP A 282 -46.31 2.49 -32.08
N GLY A 283 -47.10 1.96 -31.14
CA GLY A 283 -47.95 0.76 -31.23
C GLY A 283 -47.38 -0.55 -31.78
N THR A 284 -46.10 -0.62 -32.10
CA THR A 284 -45.45 -1.77 -32.75
C THR A 284 -44.54 -2.42 -31.73
N ALA A 285 -45.05 -3.52 -31.18
CA ALA A 285 -44.47 -4.28 -30.09
C ALA A 285 -43.19 -5.00 -30.53
N GLU A 286 -42.07 -4.29 -30.62
CA GLU A 286 -40.75 -4.92 -30.69
C GLU A 286 -39.72 -4.10 -29.88
N ALA A 287 -39.68 -4.36 -28.56
CA ALA A 287 -38.48 -4.49 -27.71
C ALA A 287 -38.69 -3.98 -26.26
N ASP A 288 -39.34 -4.78 -25.41
CA ASP A 288 -39.49 -4.54 -23.96
C ASP A 288 -38.15 -4.36 -23.21
N VAL A 289 -37.05 -4.84 -23.78
CA VAL A 289 -35.76 -4.89 -23.09
C VAL A 289 -35.15 -3.49 -22.84
N SER A 290 -35.57 -2.44 -23.57
CA SER A 290 -34.98 -1.10 -23.45
C SER A 290 -35.48 -0.29 -22.24
N GLU A 291 -36.68 -0.59 -21.73
CA GLU A 291 -37.28 0.17 -20.62
C GLU A 291 -36.61 -0.21 -19.28
N ASP A 292 -36.38 -1.51 -19.06
CA ASP A 292 -35.73 -2.04 -17.86
C ASP A 292 -34.32 -1.48 -17.65
N GLU A 293 -33.52 -1.36 -18.72
CA GLU A 293 -32.17 -0.79 -18.60
C GLU A 293 -32.19 0.71 -18.31
N ALA A 294 -33.14 1.45 -18.92
CA ALA A 294 -33.29 2.87 -18.67
C ALA A 294 -33.76 3.11 -17.21
N GLU A 295 -34.66 2.28 -16.71
CA GLU A 295 -35.09 2.34 -15.31
C GLU A 295 -33.95 1.96 -14.36
N ALA A 296 -33.20 0.90 -14.66
CA ALA A 296 -32.03 0.50 -13.88
C ALA A 296 -30.97 1.61 -13.81
N LEU A 297 -30.72 2.32 -14.92
CA LEU A 297 -29.83 3.48 -14.95
C LEU A 297 -30.36 4.64 -14.11
N ARG A 298 -31.67 4.96 -14.16
CA ARG A 298 -32.28 6.02 -13.33
C ARG A 298 -32.22 5.69 -11.84
N ARG A 299 -32.49 4.43 -11.45
CA ARG A 299 -32.36 3.98 -10.07
C ARG A 299 -30.91 4.10 -9.59
N ALA A 300 -29.95 3.64 -10.42
CA ALA A 300 -28.54 3.76 -10.11
C ALA A 300 -28.06 5.22 -10.03
N GLU A 301 -28.57 6.11 -10.89
CA GLU A 301 -28.30 7.56 -10.85
C GLU A 301 -28.82 8.18 -9.56
N SER A 302 -30.05 7.85 -9.15
CA SER A 302 -30.64 8.35 -7.90
C SER A 302 -29.82 7.92 -6.68
N GLU A 303 -29.43 6.65 -6.61
CA GLU A 303 -28.57 6.13 -5.53
C GLU A 303 -27.19 6.82 -5.53
N ALA A 304 -26.54 6.90 -6.70
CA ALA A 304 -25.24 7.55 -6.84
C ALA A 304 -25.29 9.05 -6.48
N SER A 305 -26.35 9.75 -6.87
CA SER A 305 -26.56 11.15 -6.52
C SER A 305 -26.75 11.35 -5.01
N ALA A 306 -27.50 10.47 -4.35
CA ALA A 306 -27.65 10.48 -2.90
C ALA A 306 -26.30 10.26 -2.19
N TRP A 307 -25.48 9.33 -2.67
CA TRP A 307 -24.13 9.09 -2.14
C TRP A 307 -23.22 10.29 -2.35
N GLN A 308 -23.26 10.89 -3.55
CA GLN A 308 -22.48 12.09 -3.87
C GLN A 308 -22.83 13.25 -2.93
N LYS A 309 -24.13 13.48 -2.69
CA LYS A 309 -24.63 14.51 -1.77
C LYS A 309 -24.17 14.25 -0.34
N ALA A 310 -24.33 13.04 0.17
CA ALA A 310 -23.88 12.67 1.52
C ALA A 310 -22.37 12.88 1.72
N CYS A 311 -21.54 12.54 0.72
CA CYS A 311 -20.11 12.82 0.77
C CYS A 311 -19.79 14.31 0.77
N ALA A 312 -20.45 15.09 -0.09
CA ALA A 312 -20.24 16.53 -0.16
C ALA A 312 -20.63 17.23 1.16
N GLU A 313 -21.75 16.84 1.76
CA GLU A 313 -22.21 17.36 3.05
C GLU A 313 -21.25 17.01 4.19
N LEU A 314 -20.74 15.77 4.23
CA LEU A 314 -19.76 15.34 5.24
C LEU A 314 -18.45 16.14 5.13
N LEU A 315 -17.96 16.37 3.92
CA LEU A 315 -16.75 17.17 3.69
C LEU A 315 -16.96 18.64 4.09
N ALA A 316 -18.09 19.24 3.72
CA ALA A 316 -18.44 20.60 4.13
C ALA A 316 -18.56 20.71 5.67
N LEU A 317 -19.18 19.72 6.32
CA LEU A 317 -19.28 19.67 7.78
C LEU A 317 -17.91 19.54 8.45
N ARG A 318 -16.99 18.77 7.87
CA ARG A 318 -15.61 18.66 8.37
C ARG A 318 -14.88 19.99 8.32
N GLU A 319 -15.01 20.74 7.23
CA GLU A 319 -14.39 22.06 7.10
C GLU A 319 -14.95 23.02 8.15
N ALA A 320 -16.26 23.01 8.39
CA ALA A 320 -16.92 23.86 9.37
C ALA A 320 -16.56 23.50 10.83
N THR A 321 -16.29 22.23 11.12
CA THR A 321 -16.08 21.72 12.50
C THR A 321 -14.62 21.39 12.82
N ARG A 322 -13.68 21.82 11.97
CA ARG A 322 -12.25 21.49 12.11
C ARG A 322 -11.71 21.93 13.48
N GLY A 323 -11.23 20.96 14.27
CA GLY A 323 -10.68 21.20 15.62
C GLY A 323 -11.71 21.28 16.75
N ALA A 324 -13.01 21.25 16.45
CA ALA A 324 -14.05 21.25 17.48
C ALA A 324 -14.24 19.87 18.13
N GLY A 325 -13.79 18.79 17.48
CA GLY A 325 -13.99 17.41 17.94
C GLY A 325 -15.45 16.92 17.81
N VAL A 326 -16.28 17.59 17.01
CA VAL A 326 -17.67 17.20 16.76
C VAL A 326 -17.68 15.91 15.94
N PRO A 327 -18.37 14.84 16.38
CA PRO A 327 -18.44 13.60 15.62
C PRO A 327 -19.21 13.82 14.31
N LEU A 328 -18.64 13.35 13.19
CA LEU A 328 -19.32 13.38 11.89
C LEU A 328 -20.33 12.23 11.77
N ALA A 329 -21.43 12.45 11.06
CA ALA A 329 -22.39 11.41 10.72
C ALA A 329 -21.74 10.27 9.91
N ASP A 330 -22.31 9.07 10.00
CA ASP A 330 -21.88 7.94 9.19
C ASP A 330 -22.36 8.08 7.74
N LEU A 331 -21.54 7.61 6.80
CA LEU A 331 -21.92 7.54 5.40
C LEU A 331 -22.92 6.39 5.19
N PRO A 332 -23.84 6.48 4.21
CA PRO A 332 -24.85 5.44 3.95
C PRO A 332 -24.29 4.18 3.27
N PHE A 333 -22.96 4.00 3.28
CA PHE A 333 -22.26 2.89 2.64
C PHE A 333 -20.89 2.64 3.29
N VAL A 334 -20.37 1.43 3.13
CA VAL A 334 -18.98 1.09 3.44
C VAL A 334 -18.12 0.96 2.18
N LEU A 335 -16.80 0.86 2.35
CA LEU A 335 -15.85 0.76 1.22
C LEU A 335 -16.09 -0.49 0.35
N ALA A 336 -16.61 -1.58 0.93
CA ALA A 336 -16.95 -2.79 0.19
C ALA A 336 -18.10 -2.53 -0.79
N ASP A 337 -19.17 -1.88 -0.33
CA ASP A 337 -20.33 -1.53 -1.16
C ASP A 337 -19.92 -0.67 -2.35
N LEU A 338 -19.04 0.32 -2.11
CA LEU A 338 -18.55 1.20 -3.17
C LEU A 338 -17.81 0.44 -4.29
N LYS A 339 -17.06 -0.62 -3.96
CA LYS A 339 -16.38 -1.46 -4.96
C LYS A 339 -17.38 -2.28 -5.77
N VAL A 340 -18.36 -2.89 -5.10
CA VAL A 340 -19.41 -3.69 -5.74
C VAL A 340 -20.25 -2.79 -6.66
N ARG A 341 -20.69 -1.63 -6.16
CA ARG A 341 -21.46 -0.64 -6.92
C ARG A 341 -20.67 -0.08 -8.10
N LYS A 342 -19.39 0.25 -7.93
CA LYS A 342 -18.53 0.69 -9.05
C LYS A 342 -18.51 -0.31 -10.21
N ALA A 343 -18.41 -1.61 -9.90
CA ALA A 343 -18.43 -2.65 -10.92
C ALA A 343 -19.81 -2.74 -11.59
N ALA A 344 -20.89 -2.78 -10.80
CA ALA A 344 -22.26 -2.84 -11.30
C ALA A 344 -22.61 -1.64 -12.20
N TRP A 345 -22.31 -0.42 -11.74
CA TRP A 345 -22.46 0.82 -12.49
C TRP A 345 -21.66 0.82 -13.80
N GLY A 346 -20.43 0.29 -13.77
CA GLY A 346 -19.59 0.12 -14.94
C GLY A 346 -20.21 -0.80 -15.99
N GLU A 347 -20.76 -1.94 -15.57
CA GLU A 347 -21.44 -2.87 -16.48
C GLU A 347 -22.75 -2.30 -17.02
N LEU A 348 -23.55 -1.60 -16.21
CA LEU A 348 -24.75 -0.90 -16.67
C LEU A 348 -24.42 0.12 -17.77
N LEU A 349 -23.41 0.97 -17.56
CA LEU A 349 -22.98 1.94 -18.57
C LEU A 349 -22.45 1.28 -19.84
N LYS A 350 -21.71 0.17 -19.72
CA LYS A 350 -21.21 -0.59 -20.88
C LYS A 350 -22.36 -1.24 -21.64
N SER A 351 -23.36 -1.80 -20.95
CA SER A 351 -24.53 -2.42 -21.58
C SER A 351 -25.30 -1.38 -22.38
N ALA A 352 -25.68 -0.27 -21.75
CA ALA A 352 -26.43 0.80 -22.40
C ALA A 352 -25.68 1.40 -23.60
N ARG A 353 -24.35 1.63 -23.48
CA ARG A 353 -23.54 2.12 -24.61
C ARG A 353 -23.44 1.13 -25.76
N ARG A 354 -23.36 -0.18 -25.47
CA ARG A 354 -23.38 -1.23 -26.50
C ARG A 354 -24.70 -1.19 -27.28
N ARG A 355 -25.84 -1.07 -26.57
CA ARG A 355 -27.15 -0.95 -27.21
C ARG A 355 -27.31 0.31 -28.05
N ILE A 356 -26.89 1.47 -27.54
CA ILE A 356 -26.90 2.72 -28.33
C ILE A 356 -26.09 2.54 -29.63
N LYS A 357 -24.93 1.89 -29.56
CA LYS A 357 -24.10 1.62 -30.74
C LYS A 357 -24.78 0.66 -31.72
N GLU A 358 -25.40 -0.41 -31.22
CA GLU A 358 -26.12 -1.38 -32.02
C GLU A 358 -27.34 -0.78 -32.72
N GLN A 359 -28.12 0.04 -32.01
CA GLN A 359 -29.24 0.77 -32.59
C GLN A 359 -28.80 1.73 -33.70
N ARG A 360 -27.67 2.43 -33.52
CA ARG A 360 -27.09 3.27 -34.59
C ARG A 360 -26.69 2.43 -35.79
N ARG A 361 -26.04 1.29 -35.58
CA ARG A 361 -25.67 0.36 -36.66
C ARG A 361 -26.91 -0.18 -37.40
N ASN A 362 -27.96 -0.54 -36.67
CA ASN A 362 -29.20 -1.05 -37.26
C ASN A 362 -29.93 0.04 -38.06
N LYS A 363 -29.90 1.30 -37.59
CA LYS A 363 -30.47 2.44 -38.33
C LYS A 363 -29.68 2.75 -39.61
N GLU A 364 -28.37 2.59 -39.61
CA GLU A 364 -27.51 2.74 -40.79
C GLU A 364 -27.68 1.59 -41.79
N GLN A 365 -27.98 0.37 -41.31
CA GLN A 365 -28.17 -0.82 -42.14
C GLN A 365 -29.61 -1.00 -42.64
N ALA A 366 -30.58 -0.34 -42.03
CA ALA A 366 -31.96 -0.36 -42.49
C ALA A 366 -31.98 0.11 -43.95
N PRO A 367 -32.44 -0.72 -44.91
CA PRO A 367 -32.40 -0.38 -46.33
C PRO A 367 -33.14 0.94 -46.50
N SER A 368 -32.41 1.98 -46.90
CA SER A 368 -33.01 3.27 -47.23
C SER A 368 -34.15 2.96 -48.18
N SER A 369 -35.39 3.19 -47.76
CA SER A 369 -36.55 2.88 -48.58
C SER A 369 -36.28 3.41 -49.99
N PRO A 370 -36.48 2.58 -51.04
CA PRO A 370 -36.12 2.95 -52.39
C PRO A 370 -36.69 4.34 -52.67
N PRO A 371 -35.89 5.27 -53.22
CA PRO A 371 -36.28 6.66 -53.35
C PRO A 371 -37.65 6.71 -54.00
N ALA A 372 -38.62 7.29 -53.29
CA ALA A 372 -40.01 7.34 -53.74
C ALA A 372 -40.04 7.73 -55.22
N PRO A 373 -40.73 6.98 -56.09
CA PRO A 373 -40.68 7.20 -57.52
C PRO A 373 -41.06 8.66 -57.76
N LYS A 374 -40.10 9.44 -58.29
CA LYS A 374 -40.29 10.87 -58.55
C LYS A 374 -41.53 11.01 -59.43
N GLY A 375 -42.65 11.38 -58.82
CA GLY A 375 -43.91 11.63 -59.49
C GLY A 375 -43.64 12.64 -60.59
N ARG A 376 -43.75 12.19 -61.84
CA ARG A 376 -43.60 13.01 -63.03
C ARG A 376 -44.64 14.14 -62.91
N ALA A 377 -44.19 15.34 -62.53
CA ALA A 377 -45.05 16.51 -62.42
C ALA A 377 -45.74 16.74 -63.77
N ARG A 378 -47.02 16.38 -63.84
CA ARG A 378 -47.87 16.52 -65.01
C ARG A 378 -48.08 18.03 -65.20
N ARG A 379 -47.29 18.64 -66.10
CA ARG A 379 -47.48 20.04 -66.53
C ARG A 379 -48.86 20.16 -67.19
N ALA A 380 -49.86 20.58 -66.42
CA ALA A 380 -51.11 21.10 -66.97
C ALA A 380 -50.84 22.51 -67.51
N ARG A 381 -50.62 22.63 -68.82
CA ARG A 381 -50.65 23.91 -69.54
C ARG A 381 -52.10 24.40 -69.55
N ALA A 382 -52.37 25.45 -68.77
CA ALA A 382 -53.58 26.23 -68.90
C ALA A 382 -53.53 27.04 -70.20
N ALA A 383 -54.45 26.73 -71.13
CA ALA A 383 -54.81 27.61 -72.23
C ALA A 383 -56.09 28.37 -71.82
N ARG A 384 -55.97 29.68 -71.62
CA ARG A 384 -57.06 30.67 -71.64
C ARG A 384 -56.46 31.90 -72.34
N LYS A 385 -56.80 32.07 -73.61
CA LYS A 385 -57.84 32.97 -74.14
C LYS A 385 -57.45 34.43 -74.00
#